data_AF-A0A9D0RAK4-F1
#
_entry.id   AF-A0A9D0RAK4-F1
#
_cell.length_a   1.000
_cell.length_b   1.000
_cell.length_c   1.000
_cell.angle_alpha   90.00
_cell.angle_beta   90.00
_cell.angle_gamma   90.00
#
_symmetry.space_group_name_H-M   'P 1'
#
loop_
_entity.id
_entity.type
_entity.pdbx_description
1 polymer ?
#
loop_
_entity_poly.entity_id
_entity_poly.type
_entity_poly.pdbx_seq_one_letter_code
_entity_poly.pdbx_strand_id
1 'polypeptide(L)'
;MDSLINEPGSVTEVPGFFNGTWSGQAVSTEGRIGPPAVITNLGKDLTNDHPIGIQFAGGGYSLSNPGGPGADPDFNHASSEILGTSRVWWVNTPQGTSGFERTDLKLYTRVASRGKYVGEAQPYVECASCHDPHVDENPTFLRIDPGGSAVCLTCHNK
;
A
#
# COMPACT_ATOMS: atom_id res chain seq x y z
N MET A 1 8.75 11.57 -11.38
CA MET A 1 8.28 11.26 -10.01
C MET A 1 8.37 9.76 -9.81
N ASP A 2 9.59 9.25 -9.90
CA ASP A 2 9.94 7.82 -9.78
C ASP A 2 10.87 7.67 -8.57
N SER A 3 10.36 7.92 -7.37
CA SER A 3 11.21 7.97 -6.17
C SER A 3 10.72 7.07 -5.04
N LEU A 4 9.77 6.17 -5.29
CA LEU A 4 9.41 5.11 -4.35
C LEU A 4 9.36 3.80 -5.12
N ILE A 5 10.57 3.32 -5.43
CA ILE A 5 10.82 2.04 -6.04
C ILE A 5 10.45 0.95 -5.02
N ASN A 6 9.45 0.16 -5.35
CA ASN A 6 9.01 -1.00 -4.55
C ASN A 6 9.76 -2.28 -4.96
N GLU A 7 10.96 -2.11 -5.53
CA GLU A 7 11.91 -3.21 -5.76
C GLU A 7 13.09 -3.05 -4.80
N PRO A 8 13.55 -4.13 -4.15
CA PRO A 8 14.79 -4.10 -3.39
C PRO A 8 15.91 -3.59 -4.31
N GLY A 9 16.61 -2.54 -3.86
CA GLY A 9 17.51 -1.69 -4.62
C GLY A 9 17.92 -2.20 -5.99
N SER A 10 17.36 -1.62 -7.05
CA SER A 10 17.63 -1.94 -8.45
C SER A 10 19.06 -1.61 -8.93
N VAL A 11 20.04 -1.47 -8.02
CA VAL A 11 21.46 -1.13 -8.25
C VAL A 11 21.70 0.07 -9.17
N THR A 12 20.65 0.83 -9.48
CA THR A 12 20.70 1.93 -10.42
C THR A 12 20.92 3.21 -9.61
N GLU A 13 22.16 3.66 -9.54
CA GLU A 13 22.51 4.94 -8.93
C GLU A 13 21.84 6.06 -9.73
N VAL A 14 20.97 6.85 -9.08
CA VAL A 14 20.36 8.03 -9.70
C VAL A 14 21.38 9.17 -9.65
N PRO A 15 21.88 9.67 -10.81
CA PRO A 15 22.84 10.77 -10.83
C PRO A 15 22.16 12.03 -10.28
N GLY A 16 22.48 12.41 -9.04
CA GLY A 16 21.87 13.54 -8.34
C GLY A 16 21.38 13.24 -6.93
N PHE A 17 21.37 11.96 -6.50
CA PHE A 17 21.12 11.64 -5.10
C PHE A 17 22.38 11.93 -4.26
N PHE A 18 22.36 13.02 -3.49
CA PHE A 18 23.36 13.25 -2.46
C PHE A 18 22.98 12.46 -1.22
N ASN A 19 23.80 11.46 -0.87
CA ASN A 19 23.64 10.73 0.38
C ASN A 19 23.83 11.73 1.53
N GLY A 20 22.75 12.05 2.25
CA GLY A 20 22.85 12.91 3.44
C GLY A 20 23.83 12.31 4.46
N THR A 21 24.53 13.15 5.20
CA THR A 21 25.42 12.68 6.28
C THR A 21 24.56 12.28 7.47
N TRP A 22 24.19 11.01 7.56
CA TRP A 22 23.46 10.47 8.71
C TRP A 22 24.44 10.19 9.85
N SER A 23 24.17 10.77 11.04
CA SER A 23 24.98 10.55 12.26
C SER A 23 24.19 9.71 13.26
N GLY A 24 24.84 8.68 13.82
CA GLY A 24 24.24 7.69 14.72
C GLY A 24 24.87 6.31 14.53
N GLN A 25 24.77 5.42 15.53
CA GLN A 25 25.25 4.05 15.38
C GLN A 25 24.28 3.29 14.46
N ALA A 26 24.76 2.90 13.28
CA ALA A 26 24.01 2.02 12.39
C ALA A 26 23.92 0.64 13.03
N VAL A 27 22.70 0.13 13.23
CA VAL A 27 22.47 -1.19 13.87
C VAL A 27 21.62 -2.04 12.94
N SER A 28 22.01 -3.29 12.72
CA SER A 28 21.16 -4.30 12.08
C SER A 28 20.06 -4.69 13.05
N THR A 29 18.81 -4.43 12.70
CA THR A 29 17.64 -4.68 13.56
C THR A 29 16.86 -5.92 13.13
N GLU A 30 17.42 -6.74 12.23
CA GLU A 30 16.80 -7.97 11.72
C GLU A 30 15.37 -7.73 11.17
N GLY A 31 15.19 -6.63 10.42
CA GLY A 31 13.90 -6.28 9.81
C GLY A 31 12.91 -5.61 10.76
N ARG A 32 13.37 -5.11 11.92
CA ARG A 32 12.54 -4.35 12.88
C ARG A 32 12.91 -2.87 12.86
N ILE A 33 11.99 -2.00 13.28
CA ILE A 33 12.33 -0.60 13.54
C ILE A 33 13.19 -0.55 14.81
N GLY A 34 14.40 -0.01 14.68
CA GLY A 34 15.32 0.17 15.80
C GLY A 34 14.83 1.22 16.79
N PRO A 35 15.35 1.21 18.04
CA PRO A 35 15.03 2.23 19.02
C PRO A 35 15.36 3.65 18.51
N PRO A 36 14.73 4.72 19.04
CA PRO A 36 14.88 6.10 18.52
C PRO A 36 16.32 6.65 18.45
N ALA A 37 17.27 6.00 19.14
CA ALA A 37 18.67 6.40 19.20
C ALA A 37 19.58 5.75 18.15
N VAL A 38 19.05 4.86 17.29
CA VAL A 38 19.85 4.18 16.25
C VAL A 38 19.29 4.47 14.86
N ILE A 39 20.19 4.53 13.88
CA ILE A 39 19.78 4.50 12.48
C ILE A 39 19.60 3.03 12.13
N THR A 40 18.35 2.66 11.82
CA THR A 40 18.01 1.30 11.41
C THR A 40 18.66 1.01 10.07
N ASN A 41 19.61 0.07 10.02
CA ASN A 41 20.22 -0.36 8.78
C ASN A 41 19.33 -1.43 8.13
N LEU A 42 18.43 -0.98 7.24
CA LEU A 42 17.48 -1.81 6.49
C LEU A 42 18.15 -2.70 5.41
N GLY A 43 19.47 -2.61 5.25
CA GLY A 43 20.20 -3.40 4.26
C GLY A 43 19.80 -3.05 2.82
N LYS A 44 20.12 -3.95 1.87
CA LYS A 44 19.77 -3.81 0.44
C LYS A 44 18.59 -4.70 0.02
N ASP A 45 18.26 -5.67 0.86
CA ASP A 45 17.17 -6.60 0.65
C ASP A 45 15.99 -6.18 1.52
N LEU A 46 15.08 -5.39 0.95
CA LEU A 46 13.89 -4.89 1.61
C LEU A 46 12.69 -5.85 1.48
N THR A 47 12.90 -7.11 1.08
CA THR A 47 11.78 -8.04 0.84
C THR A 47 11.00 -8.42 2.11
N ASN A 48 11.53 -8.08 3.30
CA ASN A 48 10.90 -8.28 4.61
C ASN A 48 10.76 -7.00 5.45
N ASP A 49 11.19 -5.85 4.93
CA ASP A 49 10.92 -4.54 5.55
C ASP A 49 9.56 -4.03 5.07
N HIS A 50 8.87 -3.23 5.89
CA HIS A 50 7.53 -2.71 5.59
C HIS A 50 7.45 -2.22 4.14
N PRO A 51 6.80 -2.99 3.23
CA PRO A 51 6.84 -2.64 1.83
C PRO A 51 5.97 -1.39 1.65
N ILE A 52 6.36 -0.52 0.73
CA ILE A 52 5.59 0.70 0.40
C ILE A 52 4.20 0.32 -0.14
N GLY A 53 4.02 -0.94 -0.55
CA GLY A 53 2.73 -1.53 -0.85
C GLY A 53 2.59 -3.00 -0.45
N ILE A 54 1.44 -3.36 0.11
CA ILE A 54 1.07 -4.74 0.49
C ILE A 54 -0.03 -5.22 -0.45
N GLN A 55 0.09 -6.44 -0.99
CA GLN A 55 -0.94 -7.03 -1.85
C GLN A 55 -2.26 -7.16 -1.07
N PHE A 56 -3.33 -6.59 -1.61
CA PHE A 56 -4.62 -6.56 -0.93
C PHE A 56 -5.19 -7.98 -0.75
N ALA A 57 -5.72 -8.28 0.44
CA ALA A 57 -6.32 -9.56 0.81
C ALA A 57 -5.43 -10.79 0.49
N GLY A 58 -4.10 -10.64 0.51
CA GLY A 58 -3.16 -11.71 0.16
C GLY A 58 -3.16 -12.11 -1.31
N GLY A 59 -3.70 -11.27 -2.20
CA GLY A 59 -3.83 -11.52 -3.64
C GLY A 59 -5.18 -12.15 -4.00
N GLY A 60 -5.27 -12.77 -5.18
CA GLY A 60 -6.49 -13.40 -5.69
C GLY A 60 -7.32 -12.53 -6.65
N TYR A 61 -7.05 -11.22 -6.66
CA TYR A 61 -7.53 -10.29 -7.67
C TYR A 61 -6.55 -10.26 -8.86
N SER A 62 -7.04 -9.97 -10.07
CA SER A 62 -6.20 -9.73 -11.25
C SER A 62 -6.97 -9.04 -12.37
N LEU A 63 -6.34 -8.81 -13.53
CA LEU A 63 -7.06 -8.36 -14.72
C LEU A 63 -8.02 -9.43 -15.23
N SER A 64 -7.60 -10.70 -15.18
CA SER A 64 -8.43 -11.87 -15.53
C SER A 64 -9.45 -12.24 -14.45
N ASN A 65 -9.27 -11.79 -13.21
CA ASN A 65 -10.16 -12.03 -12.08
C ASN A 65 -10.40 -10.74 -11.26
N PRO A 66 -11.06 -9.71 -11.84
CA PRO A 66 -11.10 -8.38 -11.24
C PRO A 66 -12.00 -8.27 -10.01
N GLY A 67 -12.97 -9.17 -9.85
CA GLY A 67 -13.87 -9.21 -8.69
C GLY A 67 -13.40 -10.07 -7.52
N GLY A 68 -12.23 -10.71 -7.62
CA GLY A 68 -11.73 -11.61 -6.57
C GLY A 68 -12.49 -12.94 -6.49
N PRO A 69 -12.74 -13.50 -5.30
CA PRO A 69 -12.41 -12.94 -3.99
C PRO A 69 -10.90 -12.87 -3.74
N GLY A 70 -10.52 -12.14 -2.69
CA GLY A 70 -9.16 -12.18 -2.15
C GLY A 70 -8.78 -13.59 -1.66
N ALA A 71 -7.48 -13.83 -1.50
CA ALA A 71 -7.00 -15.07 -0.90
C ALA A 71 -7.38 -15.18 0.60
N ASP A 72 -7.44 -14.05 1.29
CA ASP A 72 -7.91 -13.93 2.67
C ASP A 72 -9.43 -13.64 2.70
N PRO A 73 -10.26 -14.55 3.25
CA PRO A 73 -11.71 -14.35 3.35
C PRO A 73 -12.11 -13.28 4.38
N ASP A 74 -11.20 -12.86 5.26
CA ASP A 74 -11.45 -11.86 6.30
C ASP A 74 -11.42 -10.41 5.74
N PHE A 75 -11.47 -10.25 4.42
CA PHE A 75 -11.46 -8.96 3.74
C PHE A 75 -12.79 -8.67 3.05
N ASN A 76 -13.24 -7.42 3.19
CA ASN A 76 -14.30 -6.86 2.35
C ASN A 76 -13.86 -6.87 0.88
N HIS A 77 -14.78 -7.14 -0.03
CA HIS A 77 -14.46 -7.20 -1.45
C HIS A 77 -14.07 -5.82 -2.01
N ALA A 78 -12.98 -5.80 -2.77
CA ALA A 78 -12.65 -4.65 -3.59
C ALA A 78 -13.61 -4.53 -4.79
N SER A 79 -14.15 -3.33 -4.99
CA SER A 79 -14.77 -2.90 -6.23
C SER A 79 -13.70 -2.61 -7.27
N SER A 80 -14.06 -2.67 -8.55
CA SER A 80 -13.16 -2.27 -9.63
C SER A 80 -13.90 -1.77 -10.86
N GLU A 81 -13.23 -0.92 -11.62
CA GLU A 81 -13.71 -0.44 -12.91
C GLU A 81 -12.54 -0.19 -13.86
N ILE A 82 -12.85 -0.03 -15.14
CA ILE A 82 -11.87 0.37 -16.15
C ILE A 82 -12.00 1.88 -16.33
N LEU A 83 -10.95 2.62 -15.96
CA LEU A 83 -10.81 4.06 -16.22
C LEU A 83 -9.80 4.27 -17.34
N GLY A 84 -10.29 4.65 -18.51
CA GLY A 84 -9.49 4.74 -19.73
C GLY A 84 -8.96 3.36 -20.15
N THR A 85 -7.64 3.16 -20.07
CA THR A 85 -6.98 1.89 -20.43
C THR A 85 -6.58 1.04 -19.24
N SER A 86 -6.76 1.56 -18.01
CA SER A 86 -6.31 0.90 -16.78
C SER A 86 -7.47 0.48 -15.92
N ARG A 87 -7.36 -0.71 -15.30
CA ARG A 87 -8.25 -1.12 -14.23
C ARG A 87 -7.78 -0.50 -12.91
N VAL A 88 -8.73 0.03 -12.15
CA VAL A 88 -8.51 0.54 -10.79
C VAL A 88 -9.38 -0.25 -9.83
N TRP A 89 -8.95 -0.30 -8.57
CA TRP A 89 -9.65 -1.00 -7.49
C TRP A 89 -9.80 -0.08 -6.28
N TRP A 90 -10.85 -0.28 -5.50
CA TRP A 90 -11.10 0.42 -4.24
C TRP A 90 -12.00 -0.39 -3.32
N VAL A 91 -12.04 -0.04 -2.04
CA VAL A 91 -13.03 -0.57 -1.09
C VAL A 91 -13.92 0.58 -0.62
N ASN A 92 -15.23 0.42 -0.81
CA ASN A 92 -16.20 1.43 -0.42
C ASN A 92 -16.21 1.59 1.10
N THR A 93 -16.16 2.84 1.54
CA THR A 93 -16.36 3.16 2.96
C THR A 93 -17.84 3.06 3.35
N PRO A 94 -18.15 2.76 4.63
CA PRO A 94 -19.54 2.63 5.07
C PRO A 94 -20.40 3.89 4.88
N GLN A 95 -19.77 5.07 4.76
CA GLN A 95 -20.46 6.35 4.61
C GLN A 95 -20.70 6.74 3.14
N GLY A 96 -20.18 5.98 2.17
CA GLY A 96 -20.22 6.31 0.74
C GLY A 96 -21.35 5.65 -0.05
N THR A 97 -21.37 5.88 -1.36
CA THR A 97 -22.28 5.20 -2.29
C THR A 97 -21.66 3.92 -2.88
N SER A 98 -22.30 3.33 -3.90
CA SER A 98 -21.74 2.18 -4.61
C SER A 98 -20.63 2.54 -5.59
N GLY A 99 -20.52 3.81 -5.99
CA GLY A 99 -19.50 4.31 -6.90
C GLY A 99 -18.22 4.70 -6.16
N PHE A 100 -17.15 4.97 -6.91
CA PHE A 100 -15.89 5.44 -6.34
C PHE A 100 -15.97 6.87 -5.83
N GLU A 101 -15.57 7.08 -4.58
CA GLU A 101 -15.60 8.36 -3.89
C GLU A 101 -14.26 8.72 -3.24
N ARG A 102 -14.10 10.00 -2.85
CA ARG A 102 -12.86 10.49 -2.22
C ARG A 102 -12.57 9.78 -0.88
N THR A 103 -13.61 9.42 -0.16
CA THR A 103 -13.55 8.75 1.15
C THR A 103 -13.12 7.29 1.04
N ASP A 104 -13.27 6.66 -0.13
CA ASP A 104 -12.97 5.24 -0.30
C ASP A 104 -11.49 4.91 -0.21
N LEU A 105 -11.20 3.69 0.27
CA LEU A 105 -9.84 3.20 0.31
C LEU A 105 -9.40 2.81 -1.10
N LYS A 106 -8.61 3.69 -1.71
CA LYS A 106 -8.01 3.48 -3.03
C LYS A 106 -6.99 2.36 -2.98
N LEU A 107 -7.07 1.40 -3.89
CA LEU A 107 -6.07 0.35 -4.02
C LEU A 107 -5.21 0.62 -5.25
N TYR A 108 -3.90 0.56 -5.06
CA TYR A 108 -2.93 0.86 -6.10
C TYR A 108 -2.73 -0.35 -7.01
N THR A 109 -2.90 -0.13 -8.30
CA THR A 109 -2.64 -1.16 -9.30
C THR A 109 -1.13 -1.40 -9.43
N ARG A 110 -0.68 -2.62 -9.15
CA ARG A 110 0.71 -3.07 -9.34
C ARG A 110 0.74 -4.43 -10.01
N VAL A 111 1.79 -4.74 -10.76
CA VAL A 111 2.00 -6.08 -11.29
C VAL A 111 2.47 -6.97 -10.15
N ALA A 112 1.72 -8.04 -9.86
CA ALA A 112 2.05 -8.92 -8.75
C ALA A 112 3.30 -9.76 -9.06
N SER A 113 4.25 -9.76 -8.14
CA SER A 113 5.46 -10.59 -8.21
C SER A 113 5.32 -11.94 -7.49
N ARG A 114 4.25 -12.12 -6.70
CA ARG A 114 3.97 -13.32 -5.89
C ARG A 114 2.46 -13.56 -5.78
N GLY A 115 2.07 -14.78 -5.37
CA GLY A 115 0.68 -15.17 -5.13
C GLY A 115 -0.03 -15.77 -6.35
N LYS A 116 -1.37 -15.75 -6.35
CA LYS A 116 -2.19 -16.16 -7.50
C LYS A 116 -2.16 -15.06 -8.57
N TYR A 117 -2.13 -15.41 -9.85
CA TYR A 117 -2.08 -14.46 -10.99
C TYR A 117 -0.83 -13.55 -11.02
N VAL A 118 0.34 -14.10 -10.67
CA VAL A 118 1.64 -13.40 -10.86
C VAL A 118 1.80 -12.93 -12.30
N GLY A 119 2.36 -11.73 -12.47
CA GLY A 119 2.55 -11.09 -13.78
C GLY A 119 1.32 -10.32 -14.26
N GLU A 120 0.17 -10.44 -13.58
CA GLU A 120 -0.99 -9.60 -13.83
C GLU A 120 -1.05 -8.41 -12.88
N ALA A 121 -1.76 -7.36 -13.30
CA ALA A 121 -2.04 -6.20 -12.46
C ALA A 121 -3.07 -6.54 -11.38
N GLN A 122 -2.78 -6.17 -10.13
CA GLN A 122 -3.54 -6.48 -8.93
C GLN A 122 -3.61 -5.25 -7.98
N PRO A 123 -4.60 -5.20 -7.07
CA PRO A 123 -4.71 -4.18 -6.04
C PRO A 123 -3.69 -4.35 -4.90
N TYR A 124 -3.10 -3.23 -4.49
CA TYR A 124 -2.20 -3.10 -3.35
C TYR A 124 -2.67 -1.98 -2.41
N VAL A 125 -2.45 -2.17 -1.12
CA VAL A 125 -2.61 -1.12 -0.10
C VAL A 125 -1.30 -0.37 0.00
N GLU A 126 -1.33 0.95 -0.15
CA GLU A 126 -0.17 1.84 0.02
C GLU A 126 -0.55 3.02 0.94
N CYS A 127 0.38 3.92 1.21
CA CYS A 127 0.16 5.04 2.16
C CYS A 127 -1.12 5.81 1.85
N ALA A 128 -1.32 6.18 0.59
CA ALA A 128 -2.47 6.99 0.18
C ALA A 128 -3.76 6.18 -0.05
N SER A 129 -3.74 4.87 0.25
CA SER A 129 -4.98 4.10 0.43
C SER A 129 -5.77 4.65 1.60
N CYS A 130 -5.10 4.90 2.74
CA CYS A 130 -5.72 5.43 3.96
C CYS A 130 -5.60 6.95 4.09
N HIS A 131 -4.54 7.54 3.53
CA HIS A 131 -4.25 8.97 3.63
C HIS A 131 -4.63 9.72 2.35
N ASP A 132 -5.16 10.93 2.49
CA ASP A 132 -5.37 11.89 1.40
C ASP A 132 -4.77 13.24 1.77
N PRO A 133 -3.56 13.59 1.28
CA PRO A 133 -2.85 14.80 1.70
C PRO A 133 -3.54 16.12 1.29
N HIS A 134 -4.63 16.06 0.53
CA HIS A 134 -5.43 17.22 0.15
C HIS A 134 -6.60 17.49 1.09
N VAL A 135 -6.74 16.71 2.16
CA VAL A 135 -7.87 16.75 3.08
C VAL A 135 -7.32 16.84 4.51
N ASP A 136 -7.90 17.68 5.34
CA ASP A 136 -7.45 17.96 6.71
C ASP A 136 -8.54 17.75 7.78
N GLU A 137 -9.69 17.18 7.38
CA GLU A 137 -10.86 16.98 8.25
C GLU A 137 -10.62 15.91 9.32
N ASN A 138 -9.76 14.91 9.05
CA ASN A 138 -9.39 13.85 9.99
C ASN A 138 -7.90 13.93 10.36
N PRO A 139 -7.52 13.50 11.58
CA PRO A 139 -6.12 13.45 12.00
C PRO A 139 -5.25 12.70 11.00
N THR A 140 -4.03 13.17 10.79
CA THR A 140 -3.06 12.56 9.87
C THR A 140 -3.57 12.42 8.42
N PHE A 141 -4.50 13.28 8.00
CA PHE A 141 -5.05 13.29 6.64
C PHE A 141 -5.78 11.99 6.27
N LEU A 142 -6.45 11.35 7.23
CA LEU A 142 -7.20 10.11 6.95
C LEU A 142 -8.43 10.38 6.10
N ARG A 143 -8.73 9.45 5.18
CA ARG A 143 -9.89 9.58 4.28
C ARG A 143 -11.24 9.60 4.99
N ILE A 144 -11.34 8.94 6.14
CA ILE A 144 -12.52 8.89 7.00
C ILE A 144 -12.13 9.01 8.48
N ASP A 145 -13.11 9.29 9.34
CA ASP A 145 -12.93 9.33 10.79
C ASP A 145 -12.41 7.96 11.30
N PRO A 146 -11.28 7.91 12.02
CA PRO A 146 -10.74 6.66 12.57
C PRO A 146 -11.52 6.10 13.78
N GLY A 147 -12.55 6.80 14.26
CA GLY A 147 -13.41 6.34 15.36
C GLY A 147 -13.85 4.88 15.20
N GLY A 148 -13.70 4.09 16.26
CA GLY A 148 -14.05 2.66 16.23
C GLY A 148 -13.23 1.81 15.25
N SER A 149 -12.06 2.28 14.80
CA SER A 149 -11.22 1.64 13.78
C SER A 149 -11.88 1.59 12.39
N ALA A 150 -12.79 2.52 12.07
CA ALA A 150 -13.54 2.50 10.82
C ALA A 150 -12.67 2.43 9.55
N VAL A 151 -11.49 3.07 9.56
CA VAL A 151 -10.50 2.97 8.47
C VAL A 151 -10.08 1.51 8.25
N CYS A 152 -9.71 0.79 9.31
CA CYS A 152 -9.29 -0.61 9.23
C CYS A 152 -10.45 -1.53 8.84
N LEU A 153 -11.62 -1.30 9.44
CA LEU A 153 -12.83 -2.09 9.21
C LEU A 153 -13.44 -1.87 7.82
N THR A 154 -12.99 -0.85 7.09
CA THR A 154 -13.34 -0.70 5.67
C THR A 154 -12.81 -1.89 4.87
N CYS A 155 -11.61 -2.38 5.16
CA CYS A 155 -11.04 -3.56 4.50
C CYS A 155 -11.28 -4.86 5.26
N HIS A 156 -11.34 -4.84 6.59
CA HIS A 156 -11.39 -6.06 7.41
C HIS A 156 -12.80 -6.29 7.99
N ASN A 157 -13.34 -7.50 7.80
CA ASN A 157 -14.73 -7.84 8.15
C ASN A 157 -14.87 -8.68 9.45
N LYS A 158 -14.03 -8.41 10.46
CA LYS A 158 -13.97 -9.18 11.73
C LYS A 158 -14.92 -8.69 12.80
#